data_AF-A0A9N6YZV1-F1
#
_entry.id   AF-A0A9N6YZV1-F1
#
_cell.length_a   1.000
_cell.length_b   1.000
_cell.length_c   1.000
_cell.angle_alpha   90.00
_cell.angle_beta   90.00
_cell.angle_gamma   90.00
#
_symmetry.space_group_name_H-M   'P 1'
#
loop_
_entity.id
_entity.type
_entity.pdbx_description
1 polymer ?
#
loop_
_entity_poly.entity_id
_entity_poly.type
_entity_poly.pdbx_seq_one_letter_code
_entity_poly.pdbx_strand_id
1 'polypeptide(L)'
;MDGKKALYYGAIALAILVGVSVVLSVISAIIGLATAVVSGIVTLAVLAGLVYVAYKAGSWLLDDDSPSIDSVGAGSVSSTSVDAAESRQDRIRQQYVEGQISEAEFERRIADELETEELDDIDRELERER
;
A
#
# COMPACT_ATOMS: atom_id res chain seq x y z
N MET A 1 55.36 11.04 -42.13
CA MET A 1 54.75 11.06 -40.78
C MET A 1 54.89 9.67 -40.19
N ASP A 2 55.48 9.55 -39.00
CA ASP A 2 55.81 8.26 -38.40
C ASP A 2 54.53 7.49 -38.01
N GLY A 3 54.18 6.43 -38.73
CA GLY A 3 52.96 5.63 -38.46
C GLY A 3 52.88 5.06 -37.04
N LYS A 4 54.02 4.89 -36.37
CA LYS A 4 54.10 4.50 -34.95
C LYS A 4 53.53 5.58 -34.02
N LYS A 5 53.75 6.86 -34.32
CA LYS A 5 53.18 7.97 -33.55
C LYS A 5 51.66 8.03 -33.73
N ALA A 6 51.18 7.84 -34.96
CA ALA A 6 49.75 7.79 -35.24
C ALA A 6 49.03 6.67 -34.47
N LEU A 7 49.63 5.46 -34.44
CA LEU A 7 49.09 4.35 -33.63
C LEU A 7 49.12 4.64 -32.14
N TYR A 8 50.19 5.23 -31.62
CA TYR A 8 50.32 5.56 -30.21
C TYR A 8 49.28 6.60 -29.76
N TYR A 9 49.13 7.70 -30.50
CA TYR A 9 48.10 8.70 -30.22
C TYR A 9 46.69 8.14 -30.43
N GLY A 10 46.48 7.26 -31.40
CA GLY A 10 45.21 6.56 -31.61
C GLY A 10 44.82 5.69 -30.41
N ALA A 11 45.77 4.93 -29.85
CA ALA A 11 45.53 4.11 -28.66
C ALA A 11 45.17 4.96 -27.42
N ILE A 12 45.88 6.08 -27.21
CA ILE A 12 45.58 7.01 -26.11
C ILE A 12 44.20 7.65 -26.28
N ALA A 13 43.86 8.09 -27.50
CA ALA A 13 42.55 8.66 -27.79
C ALA A 13 41.43 7.66 -27.49
N LEU A 14 41.61 6.39 -27.87
CA LEU A 14 40.66 5.32 -27.54
C LEU A 14 40.55 5.09 -26.04
N ALA A 15 41.67 5.05 -25.31
CA ALA A 15 41.66 4.86 -23.86
C ALA A 15 40.91 6.00 -23.15
N ILE A 16 41.13 7.24 -23.57
CA ILE A 16 40.40 8.41 -23.04
C ILE A 16 38.93 8.32 -23.40
N LEU A 17 38.59 7.98 -24.64
CA LEU A 17 37.20 7.84 -25.09
C LEU A 17 36.46 6.82 -24.22
N VAL A 18 37.02 5.63 -24.03
CA VAL A 18 36.42 4.58 -23.19
C VAL A 18 36.26 5.08 -21.75
N GLY A 19 37.28 5.73 -21.19
CA GLY A 19 37.21 6.29 -19.84
C GLY A 19 36.05 7.30 -19.70
N VAL A 20 35.93 8.24 -20.63
CA VAL A 20 34.85 9.23 -20.66
C VAL A 20 33.49 8.55 -20.84
N SER A 21 33.39 7.56 -21.73
CA SER A 21 32.15 6.81 -21.95
C SER A 21 31.68 6.08 -20.69
N VAL A 22 32.60 5.49 -19.91
CA VAL A 22 32.25 4.84 -18.64
C VAL A 22 31.69 5.85 -17.64
N VAL A 23 32.33 7.02 -17.50
CA VAL A 23 31.85 8.07 -16.60
C VAL A 23 30.46 8.56 -17.01
N LEU A 24 30.25 8.84 -18.30
CA LEU A 24 28.95 9.22 -18.84
C LEU A 24 27.89 8.14 -18.60
N SER A 25 28.25 6.87 -18.79
CA SER A 25 27.36 5.74 -18.53
C SER A 25 26.88 5.70 -17.08
N VAL A 26 27.78 5.90 -16.12
CA VAL A 26 27.41 5.94 -14.69
C VAL A 26 26.47 7.11 -14.40
N ILE A 27 26.77 8.30 -14.93
CA ILE A 27 25.91 9.48 -14.75
C ILE A 27 24.52 9.22 -15.35
N SER A 28 24.46 8.72 -16.59
CA SER A 28 23.20 8.37 -17.24
C SER A 28 22.44 7.28 -16.51
N ALA A 29 23.12 6.30 -15.91
CA ALA A 29 22.48 5.25 -15.13
C ALA A 29 21.81 5.82 -13.87
N ILE A 30 22.47 6.75 -13.16
CA ILE A 30 21.89 7.40 -11.97
C ILE A 30 20.66 8.24 -12.36
N ILE A 31 20.78 9.04 -13.42
CA ILE A 31 19.66 9.85 -13.92
C ILE A 31 18.52 8.94 -14.37
N GLY A 32 18.84 7.89 -15.13
CA GLY A 32 17.85 6.92 -15.61
C GLY A 32 17.15 6.20 -14.47
N LEU A 33 17.85 5.86 -13.40
CA LEU A 33 17.25 5.27 -12.19
C LEU A 33 16.29 6.25 -11.51
N ALA A 34 16.69 7.51 -11.33
CA ALA A 34 15.82 8.53 -10.77
C ALA A 34 14.55 8.73 -11.63
N THR A 35 14.71 8.83 -12.96
CA THR A 35 13.59 8.93 -13.89
C THR A 35 12.71 7.67 -13.85
N ALA A 36 13.28 6.48 -13.73
CA ALA A 36 12.53 5.23 -13.65
C ALA A 36 11.68 5.17 -12.37
N VAL A 37 12.21 5.61 -11.22
CA VAL A 37 11.44 5.70 -9.97
C VAL A 37 10.28 6.68 -10.11
N VAL A 38 10.55 7.89 -10.62
CA VAL A 38 9.50 8.90 -10.84
C VAL A 38 8.44 8.38 -11.80
N SER A 39 8.86 7.80 -12.93
CA SER A 39 7.95 7.21 -13.91
C SER A 39 7.14 6.08 -13.29
N GLY A 40 7.76 5.21 -12.48
CA GLY A 40 7.08 4.10 -11.82
C GLY A 40 5.96 4.60 -10.90
N ILE A 41 6.23 5.63 -10.10
CA ILE A 41 5.23 6.27 -9.23
C ILE A 41 4.11 6.87 -10.07
N VAL A 42 4.44 7.61 -11.13
CA VAL A 42 3.45 8.22 -12.02
C VAL A 42 2.59 7.15 -12.69
N THR A 43 3.17 6.08 -13.20
CA THR A 43 2.43 4.97 -13.82
C THR A 43 1.50 4.30 -12.81
N LEU A 44 1.95 4.06 -11.58
CA LEU A 44 1.11 3.53 -10.51
C LEU A 44 -0.05 4.49 -10.16
N ALA A 45 0.23 5.78 -10.05
CA ALA A 45 -0.79 6.79 -9.78
C ALA A 45 -1.83 6.86 -10.91
N VAL A 46 -1.39 6.79 -12.17
CA VAL A 46 -2.27 6.75 -13.34
C VAL A 46 -3.14 5.50 -13.32
N LEU A 47 -2.57 4.32 -13.03
CA LEU A 47 -3.33 3.07 -12.91
C LEU A 47 -4.37 3.15 -11.79
N ALA A 48 -3.97 3.61 -10.61
CA ALA A 48 -4.88 3.80 -9.48
C ALA A 48 -6.01 4.79 -9.81
N GLY A 49 -5.69 5.89 -10.49
CA GLY A 49 -6.66 6.86 -10.98
C GLY A 49 -7.63 6.24 -11.99
N LEU A 50 -7.15 5.38 -12.89
CA LEU A 50 -7.97 4.69 -13.88
C LEU A 50 -8.95 3.72 -13.21
N VAL A 51 -8.47 2.95 -12.22
CA VAL A 51 -9.32 2.08 -11.39
C VAL A 51 -10.37 2.89 -10.63
N TYR A 52 -9.99 4.02 -10.03
CA TYR A 52 -10.92 4.89 -9.32
C TYR A 52 -12.00 5.45 -10.24
N VAL A 53 -11.63 5.93 -11.44
CA VAL A 53 -12.58 6.43 -12.43
C VAL A 53 -13.52 5.31 -12.91
N ALA A 54 -12.99 4.10 -13.17
CA ALA A 54 -13.80 2.95 -13.55
C ALA A 54 -14.80 2.56 -12.45
N TYR A 55 -14.34 2.53 -11.19
CA TYR A 55 -15.20 2.27 -10.03
C TYR A 55 -16.30 3.33 -9.90
N LYS A 56 -15.97 4.62 -9.99
CA LYS A 56 -16.93 5.71 -9.87
C LYS A 56 -17.92 5.77 -11.02
N ALA A 57 -17.47 5.52 -12.25
CA ALA A 57 -18.35 5.45 -13.40
C ALA A 57 -19.27 4.22 -13.34
N GLY A 58 -18.73 3.08 -12.89
CA GLY A 58 -19.49 1.87 -12.65
C GLY A 58 -20.52 2.05 -11.54
N SER A 59 -20.16 2.70 -10.43
CA SER A 59 -21.10 2.94 -9.33
C SER A 59 -22.26 3.82 -9.78
N TRP A 60 -22.03 4.88 -10.56
CA TRP A 60 -23.14 5.69 -11.10
C TRP A 60 -24.04 4.93 -12.08
N LEU A 61 -23.48 4.03 -12.88
CA LEU A 61 -24.27 3.19 -13.78
C LEU A 61 -25.08 2.13 -13.03
N LEU A 62 -24.55 1.62 -11.91
CA LEU A 62 -25.18 0.60 -11.08
C LEU A 62 -26.14 1.21 -10.02
N ASP A 63 -25.97 2.48 -9.65
CA ASP A 63 -26.84 3.20 -8.71
C ASP A 63 -28.22 3.49 -9.32
N ASP A 64 -28.30 3.72 -10.63
CA ASP A 64 -29.57 3.97 -11.34
C ASP A 64 -30.43 2.69 -11.45
N ASP A 65 -29.82 1.50 -11.29
CA ASP A 65 -30.45 0.18 -11.47
C ASP A 65 -30.44 -0.68 -10.19
N SER A 66 -30.22 -0.10 -9.00
CA SER A 66 -30.28 -0.85 -7.74
C SER A 66 -31.69 -0.81 -7.14
N PRO A 67 -32.52 -1.88 -7.27
CA PRO A 67 -33.71 -2.05 -6.45
C PRO A 67 -33.26 -2.17 -4.99
N SER A 68 -33.87 -1.36 -4.13
CA SER A 68 -33.77 -1.44 -2.68
C SER A 68 -33.97 -2.88 -2.21
N ILE A 69 -32.87 -3.54 -1.84
CA ILE A 69 -32.86 -4.85 -1.19
C ILE A 69 -33.16 -4.62 0.30
N ASP A 70 -34.36 -4.12 0.59
CA ASP A 70 -34.87 -4.08 1.95
C ASP A 70 -35.70 -5.35 2.18
N SER A 71 -35.42 -6.05 3.28
CA SER A 71 -36.24 -7.13 3.87
C SER A 71 -36.31 -8.52 3.19
N VAL A 72 -35.22 -9.30 3.23
CA VAL A 72 -35.35 -10.77 3.30
C VAL A 72 -34.33 -11.35 4.28
N GLY A 73 -34.80 -11.76 5.45
CA GLY A 73 -34.05 -12.66 6.32
C GLY A 73 -34.06 -12.25 7.78
N ALA A 74 -35.09 -12.68 8.50
CA ALA A 74 -35.09 -12.74 9.95
C ALA A 74 -33.83 -13.49 10.44
N GLY A 75 -32.98 -12.77 11.15
CA GLY A 75 -31.78 -13.26 11.83
C GLY A 75 -31.36 -12.26 12.90
N SER A 76 -32.33 -11.87 13.73
CA SER A 76 -32.05 -11.21 15.02
C SER A 76 -31.04 -12.05 15.79
N VAL A 77 -30.05 -11.40 16.40
CA VAL A 77 -28.93 -11.89 17.23
C VAL A 77 -27.61 -12.26 16.52
N SER A 78 -26.88 -11.29 15.94
CA SER A 78 -25.41 -11.41 15.84
C SER A 78 -24.62 -10.13 15.48
N SER A 79 -25.25 -9.02 15.10
CA SER A 79 -24.54 -7.78 14.71
C SER A 79 -24.27 -6.80 15.86
N THR A 80 -24.99 -6.89 16.98
CA THR A 80 -24.81 -5.94 18.10
C THR A 80 -23.43 -6.05 18.79
N SER A 81 -22.75 -7.18 18.72
CA SER A 81 -21.44 -7.38 19.37
C SER A 81 -20.31 -6.66 18.64
N VAL A 82 -20.26 -6.76 17.30
CA VAL A 82 -19.20 -6.16 16.48
C VAL A 82 -19.31 -4.62 16.49
N ASP A 83 -20.51 -4.08 16.29
CA ASP A 83 -20.76 -2.63 16.37
C ASP A 83 -20.43 -2.04 17.77
N ALA A 84 -20.65 -2.83 18.84
CA ALA A 84 -20.32 -2.42 20.20
C ALA A 84 -18.80 -2.48 20.50
N ALA A 85 -18.08 -3.42 19.89
CA ALA A 85 -16.62 -3.53 19.98
C ALA A 85 -15.93 -2.37 19.25
N GLU A 86 -16.35 -2.05 18.03
CA GLU A 86 -15.86 -0.88 17.27
C GLU A 86 -16.11 0.43 18.04
N SER A 87 -17.32 0.61 18.58
CA SER A 87 -17.70 1.76 19.42
C SER A 87 -16.88 1.89 20.72
N ARG A 88 -16.26 0.80 21.19
CA ARG A 88 -15.41 0.78 22.38
C ARG A 88 -13.96 1.11 22.02
N GLN A 89 -13.45 0.56 20.92
CA GLN A 89 -12.12 0.88 20.38
C GLN A 89 -11.99 2.35 19.98
N ASP A 90 -13.02 2.93 19.37
CA ASP A 90 -13.02 4.35 18.98
C ASP A 90 -12.88 5.29 20.18
N ARG A 91 -13.46 4.91 21.32
CA ARG A 91 -13.33 5.66 22.58
C ARG A 91 -11.91 5.63 23.14
N ILE A 92 -11.24 4.48 23.01
CA ILE A 92 -9.86 4.30 23.47
C ILE A 92 -8.90 5.10 22.57
N ARG A 93 -9.13 5.12 21.25
CA ARG A 93 -8.38 5.96 20.30
C ARG A 93 -8.54 7.45 20.60
N GLN A 94 -9.76 7.90 20.89
CA GLN A 94 -10.03 9.29 21.26
C GLN A 94 -9.25 9.68 22.53
N GLN A 95 -9.22 8.81 23.55
CA GLN A 95 -8.48 9.05 24.80
C GLN A 95 -6.96 9.10 24.61
N TYR A 96 -6.42 8.32 23.67
CA TYR A 96 -5.01 8.38 23.31
C TYR A 96 -4.65 9.70 22.63
N VAL A 97 -5.46 10.14 21.65
CA VAL A 97 -5.24 11.41 20.93
C VAL A 97 -5.36 12.62 21.86
N GLU A 98 -6.26 12.54 22.84
CA GLU A 98 -6.43 13.55 23.88
C GLU A 98 -5.35 13.51 24.97
N GLY A 99 -4.44 12.53 24.93
CA GLY A 99 -3.36 12.36 25.92
C GLY A 99 -3.84 11.88 27.29
N GLN A 100 -5.06 11.34 27.37
CA GLN A 100 -5.65 10.82 28.61
C GLN A 100 -5.12 9.41 28.97
N ILE A 101 -4.62 8.66 27.99
CA ILE A 101 -3.94 7.37 28.18
C ILE A 101 -2.57 7.40 27.52
N SER A 102 -1.62 6.67 28.11
CA SER A 102 -0.28 6.52 27.52
C SER A 102 -0.28 5.46 26.41
N GLU A 103 0.69 5.54 25.49
CA GLU A 103 0.88 4.54 24.41
C GLU A 103 0.94 3.11 24.95
N ALA A 104 1.69 2.88 26.03
CA ALA A 104 1.83 1.55 26.62
C ALA A 104 0.49 1.01 27.18
N GLU A 105 -0.39 1.90 27.63
CA GLU A 105 -1.73 1.52 28.09
C GLU A 105 -2.70 1.29 26.91
N PHE A 106 -2.53 2.04 25.83
CA PHE A 106 -3.28 1.83 24.59
C PHE A 106 -2.99 0.45 24.01
N GLU A 107 -1.71 0.10 23.82
CA GLU A 107 -1.31 -1.20 23.28
C GLU A 107 -1.81 -2.37 24.16
N ARG A 108 -1.67 -2.25 25.48
CA ARG A 108 -2.14 -3.28 26.41
C ARG A 108 -3.65 -3.48 26.35
N ARG A 109 -4.43 -2.40 26.20
CA ARG A 109 -5.90 -2.46 26.18
C ARG A 109 -6.43 -2.99 24.85
N ILE A 110 -5.78 -2.64 23.73
CA ILE A 110 -6.14 -3.16 22.41
C ILE A 110 -5.81 -4.66 22.31
N ALA A 111 -4.68 -5.10 22.88
CA ALA A 111 -4.30 -6.51 22.89
C ALA A 111 -5.27 -7.39 23.70
N ASP A 112 -5.69 -6.93 24.88
CA ASP A 112 -6.62 -7.65 25.77
C ASP A 112 -8.00 -7.86 25.11
N GLU A 113 -8.50 -6.84 24.37
CA GLU A 113 -9.79 -6.96 23.69
C GLU A 113 -9.69 -7.92 22.48
N LEU A 114 -8.61 -7.86 21.69
CA LEU A 114 -8.41 -8.74 20.53
C LEU A 114 -8.28 -10.22 20.94
N GLU A 115 -7.61 -10.51 22.05
CA GLU A 115 -7.48 -11.87 22.59
C GLU A 115 -8.84 -12.43 23.06
N THR A 116 -9.70 -11.59 23.65
CA THR A 116 -11.04 -12.02 24.06
C THR A 116 -12.02 -12.20 22.89
N GLU A 117 -11.88 -11.44 21.81
CA GLU A 117 -12.71 -11.55 20.61
C GLU A 117 -12.32 -12.80 19.79
N GLU A 118 -11.03 -13.11 19.70
CA GLU A 118 -10.51 -14.30 19.00
C GLU A 118 -10.94 -15.61 19.70
N LEU A 119 -10.95 -15.67 21.03
CA LEU A 119 -11.36 -16.87 21.77
C LEU A 119 -12.85 -17.20 21.60
N ASP A 120 -13.72 -16.20 21.59
CA ASP A 120 -15.18 -16.38 21.51
C ASP A 120 -15.66 -16.79 20.10
N ASP A 121 -14.89 -16.45 19.07
CA ASP A 121 -15.15 -16.85 17.67
C ASP A 121 -14.59 -18.24 17.35
N ILE A 122 -13.40 -18.59 17.88
CA ILE A 122 -12.79 -19.92 17.68
C ILE A 122 -13.62 -21.02 18.34
N ASP A 123 -14.08 -20.81 19.57
CA ASP A 123 -14.89 -21.81 20.29
C ASP A 123 -16.25 -22.05 19.61
N ARG A 124 -16.84 -21.01 18.99
CA ARG A 124 -18.09 -21.11 18.23
C ARG A 124 -17.95 -21.88 16.93
N GLU A 125 -16.77 -21.85 16.30
CA GLU A 125 -16.51 -22.56 15.06
C GLU A 125 -16.25 -24.06 15.30
N LEU A 126 -15.62 -24.41 16.43
CA LEU A 126 -15.36 -25.80 16.85
C LEU A 126 -16.62 -26.59 17.23
N GLU A 127 -17.70 -25.92 17.65
CA GLU A 127 -18.99 -26.58 17.94
C GLU A 127 -19.79 -26.93 16.67
N ARG A 128 -19.54 -26.27 15.53
CA ARG A 128 -20.23 -26.58 14.26
C ARG A 128 -19.69 -27.83 13.56
N GLU A 129 -18.49 -28.28 13.91
CA GLU A 129 -17.85 -29.46 13.30
C GLU A 129 -18.13 -30.78 14.03
N ARG A 130 -18.96 -30.79 15.09
CA ARG A 130 -19.36 -32.01 15.81
C ARG A 130 -20.79 -32.46 15.55
#